data_AF-A0A2D6PL63-F1
#
_entry.id   AF-A0A2D6PL63-F1
#
_cell.length_a   1.000
_cell.length_b   1.000
_cell.length_c   1.000
_cell.angle_alpha   90.00
_cell.angle_beta   90.00
_cell.angle_gamma   90.00
#
_symmetry.space_group_name_H-M   'P 1'
#
loop_
_entity.id
_entity.type
_entity.pdbx_description
1 polymer ?
#
loop_
_entity_poly.entity_id
_entity_poly.type
_entity_poly.pdbx_seq_one_letter_code
_entity_poly.pdbx_strand_id
1 'polypeptide(L)'
;FRHVLHNMAFAGASELATDASMDMLSLDLAGRLSARAGQGLATGLLSARLGMRAQRLCRPVAFTPEEQPKLADLRQALWRQIKRLDKEPAPAARNSD
;
A
#
# COMPACT_ATOMS: atom_id res chain seq x y z
N PHE A 1 17.83 1.18 50.05
CA PHE A 1 18.68 1.35 48.86
C PHE A 1 18.62 0.17 47.88
N ARG A 2 18.80 -1.09 48.31
CA ARG A 2 18.73 -2.28 47.42
C ARG A 2 17.43 -2.42 46.61
N HIS A 3 16.27 -2.19 47.23
CA HIS A 3 14.98 -2.23 46.54
C HIS A 3 14.83 -1.14 45.47
N VAL A 4 15.45 0.03 45.68
CA VAL A 4 15.42 1.14 44.71
C VAL A 4 16.23 0.77 43.47
N LEU A 5 17.44 0.22 43.68
CA LEU A 5 18.28 -0.27 42.57
C LEU A 5 17.60 -1.39 41.79
N HIS A 6 16.91 -2.31 42.48
CA HIS A 6 16.16 -3.38 41.84
C HIS A 6 14.99 -2.86 40.99
N ASN A 7 14.18 -1.95 41.53
CA ASN A 7 13.06 -1.37 40.80
C ASN A 7 13.54 -0.54 39.61
N MET A 8 14.64 0.18 39.76
CA MET A 8 15.25 0.96 38.67
C MET A 8 15.78 0.06 37.56
N ALA A 9 16.45 -1.05 37.91
CA ALA A 9 16.89 -2.05 36.94
C ALA A 9 15.69 -2.73 36.24
N PHE A 10 14.63 -3.06 36.99
CA PHE A 10 13.41 -3.65 36.44
C PHE A 10 12.68 -2.69 35.49
N ALA A 11 12.55 -1.41 35.89
CA ALA A 11 11.94 -0.39 35.06
C ALA A 11 12.73 -0.17 33.76
N GLY A 12 14.06 -0.02 33.85
CA GLY A 12 14.92 0.14 32.67
C GLY A 12 14.93 -1.08 31.76
N ALA A 13 14.94 -2.31 32.31
CA ALA A 13 14.84 -3.53 31.51
C ALA A 13 13.47 -3.67 30.82
N SER A 14 12.38 -3.30 31.51
CA SER A 14 11.03 -3.36 30.95
C SER A 14 10.81 -2.33 29.85
N GLU A 15 11.39 -1.14 29.98
CA GLU A 15 11.39 -0.10 28.94
C GLU A 15 12.08 -0.60 27.67
N LEU A 16 13.29 -1.15 27.79
CA LEU A 16 14.03 -1.72 26.65
C LEU A 16 13.30 -2.90 26.00
N ALA A 17 12.70 -3.78 26.80
CA ALA A 17 11.92 -4.91 26.28
C ALA A 17 10.67 -4.44 25.53
N THR A 18 10.01 -3.39 26.03
CA THR A 18 8.81 -2.82 25.40
C THR A 18 9.16 -2.16 24.07
N ASP A 19 10.24 -1.37 24.03
CA ASP A 19 10.73 -0.70 22.82
C ASP A 19 11.07 -1.70 21.71
N ALA A 20 11.87 -2.73 22.05
CA ALA A 20 12.21 -3.79 21.12
C ALA A 20 10.98 -4.56 20.60
N SER A 21 9.97 -4.78 21.46
CA SER A 21 8.72 -5.44 21.07
C SER A 21 7.91 -4.61 20.09
N MET A 22 7.87 -3.29 20.31
CA MET A 22 7.13 -2.36 19.47
C MET A 22 7.76 -2.23 18.09
N ASP A 23 9.09 -2.20 18.01
CA ASP A 23 9.83 -2.21 16.74
C ASP A 23 9.59 -3.51 15.95
N MET A 24 9.68 -4.67 16.60
CA MET A 24 9.41 -5.96 15.95
C MET A 24 7.99 -6.02 15.36
N LEU A 25 6.99 -5.57 16.12
CA LEU A 25 5.61 -5.49 15.65
C LEU A 25 5.46 -4.53 14.46
N SER A 26 6.10 -3.36 14.54
CA SER A 26 6.11 -2.36 13.47
C SER A 26 6.70 -2.93 12.17
N LEU A 27 7.83 -3.64 12.27
CA LEU A 27 8.48 -4.28 11.12
C LEU A 27 7.62 -5.40 10.51
N ASP A 28 6.97 -6.25 11.31
CA ASP A 28 6.08 -7.30 10.77
C ASP A 28 4.87 -6.69 10.04
N LEU A 29 4.24 -5.66 10.61
CA LEU A 29 3.13 -4.96 9.97
C LEU A 29 3.57 -4.31 8.66
N ALA A 30 4.67 -3.56 8.67
CA ALA A 30 5.24 -2.94 7.48
C ALA A 30 5.59 -3.99 6.41
N GLY A 31 6.19 -5.11 6.83
CA GLY A 31 6.54 -6.23 5.95
C GLY A 31 5.31 -6.85 5.28
N ARG A 32 4.24 -7.13 6.04
CA ARG A 32 2.99 -7.70 5.50
C ARG A 32 2.27 -6.73 4.57
N LEU A 33 2.18 -5.46 4.94
CA LEU A 33 1.57 -4.42 4.10
C LEU A 33 2.35 -4.25 2.79
N SER A 34 3.67 -4.19 2.87
CA SER A 34 4.56 -4.09 1.71
C SER A 34 4.43 -5.30 0.79
N ALA A 35 4.43 -6.52 1.34
CA ALA A 35 4.27 -7.74 0.56
C ALA A 35 2.93 -7.75 -0.19
N ARG A 36 1.83 -7.40 0.48
CA ARG A 36 0.50 -7.30 -0.15
C ARG A 36 0.44 -6.22 -1.22
N ALA A 37 1.02 -5.05 -0.97
CA ALA A 37 1.11 -3.97 -1.96
C ALA A 37 1.92 -4.41 -3.19
N GLY A 38 3.06 -5.06 -2.98
CA GLY A 38 3.90 -5.61 -4.04
C GLY A 38 3.17 -6.64 -4.91
N GLN A 39 2.44 -7.57 -4.29
CA GLN A 39 1.61 -8.54 -4.99
C GLN A 39 0.52 -7.87 -5.83
N GLY A 40 -0.18 -6.89 -5.26
CA GLY A 40 -1.21 -6.13 -5.97
C GLY A 40 -0.66 -5.39 -7.18
N LEU A 41 0.48 -4.72 -7.03
CA LEU A 41 1.16 -4.02 -8.12
C LEU A 41 1.68 -4.98 -9.19
N ALA A 42 2.24 -6.13 -8.81
CA ALA A 42 2.74 -7.13 -9.74
C ALA A 42 1.63 -7.68 -10.64
N THR A 43 0.52 -8.15 -10.04
CA THR A 43 -0.64 -8.63 -10.79
C THR A 43 -1.26 -7.51 -11.62
N GLY A 44 -1.40 -6.30 -11.05
CA GLY A 44 -1.94 -5.14 -11.75
C GLY A 44 -1.13 -4.76 -12.99
N LEU A 45 0.20 -4.81 -12.93
CA LEU A 45 1.07 -4.53 -14.08
C LEU A 45 0.91 -5.56 -15.20
N LEU A 46 0.84 -6.85 -14.85
CA LEU A 46 0.61 -7.92 -15.83
C LEU A 46 -0.77 -7.78 -16.47
N SER A 47 -1.81 -7.54 -15.67
CA SER A 47 -3.17 -7.28 -16.15
C SER A 47 -3.24 -6.04 -17.04
N ALA A 48 -2.54 -4.97 -16.71
CA ALA A 48 -2.46 -3.77 -17.54
C ALA A 48 -1.82 -4.07 -18.91
N ARG A 49 -0.74 -4.85 -18.93
CA ARG A 49 -0.09 -5.27 -20.19
C ARG A 49 -1.02 -6.13 -21.04
N LEU A 50 -1.69 -7.09 -20.43
CA LEU A 50 -2.66 -7.94 -21.12
C LEU A 50 -3.84 -7.13 -21.66
N GLY A 51 -4.41 -6.24 -20.85
CA GLY A 51 -5.51 -5.36 -21.24
C GLY A 51 -5.14 -4.46 -22.43
N MET A 52 -3.95 -3.86 -22.43
CA MET A 52 -3.48 -3.07 -23.59
C MET A 52 -3.33 -3.91 -24.86
N ARG A 53 -2.90 -5.18 -24.74
CA ARG A 53 -2.79 -6.08 -25.91
C ARG A 53 -4.17 -6.50 -26.40
N ALA A 54 -5.06 -6.87 -25.50
CA ALA A 54 -6.45 -7.19 -25.84
C ALA A 54 -7.13 -6.00 -26.53
N GLN A 55 -6.96 -4.78 -26.01
CA GLN A 55 -7.49 -3.56 -26.63
C GLN A 55 -6.96 -3.33 -28.05
N ARG A 56 -5.70 -3.69 -28.34
CA ARG A 56 -5.14 -3.60 -29.69
C ARG A 56 -5.68 -4.67 -30.63
N LEU A 57 -5.97 -5.86 -30.13
CA LEU A 57 -6.49 -6.97 -30.94
C LEU A 57 -8.00 -6.85 -31.22
N CYS A 58 -8.76 -6.33 -30.28
CA CYS A 58 -10.22 -6.21 -30.40
C CYS A 58 -10.69 -4.94 -31.12
N ARG A 59 -9.78 -3.99 -31.43
CA ARG A 59 -10.16 -2.73 -32.09
C ARG A 59 -10.17 -2.88 -33.61
N PRO A 60 -11.24 -2.44 -34.31
CA PRO A 60 -11.36 -2.58 -35.77
C PRO A 60 -10.56 -1.54 -36.57
N VAL A 61 -10.12 -0.44 -35.94
CA VAL A 61 -9.40 0.66 -36.60
C VAL A 61 -8.01 0.85 -35.99
N ALA A 62 -7.04 1.21 -36.82
CA ALA A 62 -5.67 1.45 -36.39
C ALA A 62 -5.58 2.61 -35.40
N PHE A 63 -4.60 2.56 -34.50
CA PHE A 63 -4.29 3.68 -33.60
C PHE A 63 -3.50 4.74 -34.35
N THR A 64 -3.85 6.01 -34.10
CA THR A 64 -2.91 7.12 -34.35
C THR A 64 -1.86 7.18 -33.22
N PRO A 65 -0.68 7.77 -33.47
CA PRO A 65 0.39 7.84 -32.47
C PRO A 65 -0.02 8.55 -31.16
N GLU A 66 -0.97 9.49 -31.24
CA GLU A 66 -1.47 10.24 -30.08
C GLU A 66 -2.51 9.46 -29.28
N GLU A 67 -3.34 8.64 -29.93
CA GLU A 67 -4.42 7.89 -29.30
C GLU A 67 -3.99 6.53 -28.75
N GLN A 68 -2.79 6.07 -29.10
CA GLN A 68 -2.32 4.76 -28.66
C GLN A 68 -2.14 4.74 -27.13
N PRO A 69 -2.87 3.88 -26.40
CA PRO A 69 -2.77 3.80 -24.95
C PRO A 69 -1.37 3.33 -24.55
N LYS A 70 -0.74 4.07 -23.64
CA LYS A 70 0.57 3.75 -23.08
C LYS A 70 0.41 3.38 -21.61
N LEU A 71 1.31 2.52 -21.14
CA LEU A 71 1.35 2.14 -19.72
C LEU A 71 1.60 3.36 -18.81
N ALA A 72 2.31 4.36 -19.31
CA ALA A 72 2.57 5.62 -18.60
C ALA A 72 1.28 6.38 -18.27
N ASP A 73 0.30 6.37 -19.17
CA ASP A 73 -0.99 7.04 -19.00
C ASP A 73 -1.80 6.36 -17.89
N LEU A 74 -1.79 5.02 -17.87
CA LEU A 74 -2.42 4.22 -16.82
C LEU A 74 -1.77 4.48 -15.46
N ARG A 75 -0.43 4.53 -15.39
CA ARG A 75 0.31 4.88 -14.18
C ARG A 75 -0.10 6.26 -13.66
N GLN A 76 -0.23 7.26 -14.54
CA GLN A 76 -0.63 8.62 -14.15
C GLN A 76 -2.10 8.67 -13.69
N ALA A 77 -2.99 7.91 -14.32
CA ALA A 77 -4.38 7.75 -13.87
C ALA A 77 -4.46 7.09 -12.48
N LEU A 78 -3.72 6.00 -12.28
CA LEU A 78 -3.59 5.32 -10.98
C LEU A 78 -3.11 6.27 -9.88
N TRP A 79 -2.04 7.03 -10.13
CA TRP A 79 -1.54 8.01 -9.15
C TRP A 79 -2.57 9.08 -8.80
N ARG A 80 -3.33 9.58 -9.78
CA ARG A 80 -4.41 10.53 -9.52
C ARG A 80 -5.52 9.92 -8.68
N GLN A 81 -5.88 8.67 -8.95
CA GLN A 81 -6.89 7.95 -8.19
C GLN A 81 -6.46 7.69 -6.74
N ILE A 82 -5.21 7.28 -6.52
CA ILE A 82 -4.64 7.12 -5.17
C ILE A 82 -4.68 8.45 -4.41
N LYS A 83 -4.23 9.56 -5.03
CA LYS A 83 -4.31 10.89 -4.41
C LYS A 83 -5.73 11.34 -4.10
N ARG A 84 -6.72 10.93 -4.90
CA ARG A 84 -8.13 11.21 -4.62
C ARG A 84 -8.61 10.42 -3.41
N LEU A 85 -8.30 9.13 -3.34
CA LEU A 85 -8.67 8.27 -2.21
C LEU A 85 -8.05 8.74 -0.89
N ASP A 86 -6.85 9.32 -0.94
CA ASP A 86 -6.20 9.93 0.23
C ASP A 86 -6.91 11.22 0.69
N LYS A 87 -7.54 11.95 -0.24
CA LYS A 87 -8.23 13.21 0.04
C LYS A 87 -9.69 13.03 0.46
N GLU A 88 -10.32 11.91 0.11
CA GLU A 88 -11.72 11.63 0.41
C GLU A 88 -11.82 10.94 1.78
N PRO A 89 -12.43 11.57 2.80
CA PRO A 89 -12.61 10.91 4.09
C PRO A 89 -13.49 9.68 3.87
N ALA A 90 -13.15 8.59 4.56
CA ALA A 90 -13.87 7.32 4.46
C ALA A 90 -15.40 7.56 4.49
N PRO A 91 -16.17 6.95 3.57
CA PRO A 91 -17.61 7.21 3.49
C PRO A 91 -18.22 6.89 4.84
N ALA A 92 -18.82 7.91 5.48
CA ALA A 92 -19.58 7.75 6.71
C ALA A 92 -20.54 6.58 6.49
N ALA A 93 -20.39 5.54 7.31
CA ALA A 93 -21.26 4.38 7.30
C ALA A 93 -22.70 4.89 7.35
N ARG A 94 -23.39 4.82 6.20
CA ARG A 94 -24.80 5.13 6.08
C ARG A 94 -25.56 3.95 6.67
N ASN A 95 -25.53 3.85 7.98
CA ASN A 95 -26.48 3.05 8.74
C ASN A 95 -27.69 3.96 8.97
N SER A 96 -28.66 3.84 8.09
CA SER A 96 -30.05 4.19 8.37
C SER A 96 -30.89 2.99 7.96
N ASP A 97 -31.58 2.45 8.96
CA ASP A 97 -32.70 1.49 8.95
C ASP A 97 -32.38 0.02 9.27
#